data_AF-A0A836RXD2-F1
#
_entry.id   AF-A0A836RXD2-F1
#
_cell.length_a   1.000
_cell.length_b   1.000
_cell.length_c   1.000
_cell.angle_alpha   90.00
_cell.angle_beta   90.00
_cell.angle_gamma   90.00
#
_symmetry.space_group_name_H-M   'P 1'
#
loop_
_entity.id
_entity.type
_entity.pdbx_description
1 polymer ?
#
loop_
_entity_poly.entity_id
_entity_poly.type
_entity_poly.pdbx_seq_one_letter_code
_entity_poly.pdbx_strand_id
1 'polypeptide(L)'
;FKGEDESTIEMAVKWFPLFEQPPPRPRRVAIDIEVFTPFKGRIPEASTASYPVISVAFSSDEGWRAIFVLARSGVPMEPPREPLPDSLHVEIFDDERALLLETFRIIANYPIVLSFNGDNFDFPYLYNRAVKLGIPRDYIPLRARGDYITVTYGFHIDLYKFFSIKAIQTYAFGNAYREFTLDAVASALLGEHKVEVESTVSDLPFFELIRYNVRDADLTLKLTSFNNDLVLTLIILLMRISKLPLEDVTRSQVSAWIKSLFYWEHRRRGYLIPTREEIIRLKGDTRSAALIKGKKYQGALVLDPPSGIYFNVVVLDFASLYPSIIKRWNLSYE
;
A
#
# COMPACT_ATOMS: atom_id res chain seq x y z
N PHE A 1 8.22 -33.43 12.61
CA PHE A 1 6.90 -33.60 13.23
C PHE A 1 6.77 -34.86 14.10
N LYS A 2 7.87 -35.44 14.62
CA LYS A 2 7.78 -36.64 15.48
C LYS A 2 7.22 -36.24 16.85
N GLY A 3 6.03 -36.73 17.20
CA GLY A 3 5.36 -36.42 18.48
C GLY A 3 4.24 -35.36 18.40
N GLU A 4 3.97 -34.80 17.23
CA GLU A 4 2.80 -33.93 17.00
C GLU A 4 1.56 -34.77 16.68
N ASP A 5 0.38 -34.23 16.95
CA ASP A 5 -0.89 -34.88 16.61
C ASP A 5 -1.13 -34.90 15.09
N GLU A 6 -1.94 -35.86 14.63
CA GLU A 6 -2.21 -36.09 13.21
C GLU A 6 -2.80 -34.85 12.51
N SER A 7 -3.67 -34.10 13.21
CA SER A 7 -4.31 -32.90 12.64
C SER A 7 -3.30 -31.76 12.43
N THR A 8 -2.33 -31.62 13.33
CA THR A 8 -1.21 -30.67 13.17
C THR A 8 -0.34 -31.05 11.98
N ILE A 9 -0.04 -32.35 11.81
CA ILE A 9 0.76 -32.84 10.66
C ILE A 9 0.01 -32.56 9.35
N GLU A 10 -1.28 -32.89 9.28
CA GLU A 10 -2.10 -32.65 8.08
C GLU A 10 -2.16 -31.16 7.73
N MET A 11 -2.37 -30.30 8.72
CA MET A 11 -2.37 -28.84 8.51
C MET A 11 -1.01 -28.33 8.05
N ALA A 12 0.10 -28.83 8.63
CA ALA A 12 1.44 -28.45 8.23
C ALA A 12 1.74 -28.85 6.77
N VAL A 13 1.46 -30.10 6.39
CA VAL A 13 1.64 -30.61 5.01
C VAL A 13 0.83 -29.79 4.02
N LYS A 14 -0.38 -29.37 4.40
CA LYS A 14 -1.25 -28.57 3.54
C LYS A 14 -0.79 -27.13 3.37
N TRP A 15 -0.23 -26.52 4.40
CA TRP A 15 0.22 -25.13 4.36
C TRP A 15 1.65 -24.98 3.82
N PHE A 16 2.47 -26.02 3.95
CA PHE A 16 3.86 -26.06 3.50
C PHE A 16 4.07 -25.51 2.07
N PRO A 17 3.28 -25.90 1.04
CA PRO A 17 3.46 -25.36 -0.31
C PRO A 17 3.29 -23.84 -0.41
N LEU A 18 2.49 -23.23 0.47
CA LEU A 18 2.26 -21.77 0.45
C LEU A 18 3.49 -20.97 0.90
N PHE A 19 4.34 -21.58 1.72
CA PHE A 19 5.54 -20.94 2.28
C PHE A 19 6.80 -21.28 1.49
N GLU A 20 6.88 -22.48 0.91
CA GLU A 20 8.05 -22.91 0.12
C GLU A 20 8.02 -22.41 -1.33
N GLN A 21 6.83 -22.18 -1.89
CA GLN A 21 6.75 -21.69 -3.27
C GLN A 21 7.32 -20.27 -3.33
N PRO A 22 8.34 -19.98 -4.15
CA PRO A 22 8.86 -18.62 -4.26
C PRO A 22 7.76 -17.66 -4.75
N PRO A 23 7.68 -16.43 -4.22
CA PRO A 23 6.78 -15.41 -4.76
C PRO A 23 7.14 -15.11 -6.23
N PRO A 24 6.15 -14.98 -7.14
CA PRO A 24 6.42 -14.52 -8.50
C PRO A 24 6.95 -13.08 -8.48
N ARG A 25 7.70 -12.72 -9.53
CA ARG A 25 8.21 -11.36 -9.78
C ARG A 25 7.58 -10.78 -11.04
N PRO A 26 6.29 -10.38 -10.99
CA PRO A 26 5.64 -9.73 -12.13
C PRO A 26 6.27 -8.37 -12.40
N ARG A 27 6.37 -8.00 -13.69
CA ARG A 27 6.79 -6.66 -14.10
C ARG A 27 5.90 -5.62 -13.45
N ARG A 28 6.47 -4.49 -13.04
CA ARG A 28 5.72 -3.42 -12.39
C ARG A 28 6.27 -2.06 -12.76
N VAL A 29 5.36 -1.09 -12.81
CA VAL A 29 5.70 0.31 -13.05
C VAL A 29 5.09 1.17 -11.96
N ALA A 30 5.90 2.03 -11.36
CA ALA A 30 5.42 3.12 -10.52
C ALA A 30 5.08 4.33 -11.38
N ILE A 31 3.99 4.99 -11.07
CA ILE A 31 3.50 6.20 -11.72
C ILE A 31 3.27 7.29 -10.67
N ASP A 32 3.63 8.52 -11.03
CA ASP A 32 3.34 9.74 -10.29
C ASP A 32 2.94 10.85 -11.27
N ILE A 33 2.00 11.73 -10.88
CA ILE A 33 1.53 12.82 -11.74
C ILE A 33 1.71 14.18 -11.07
N GLU A 34 1.97 15.19 -11.90
CA GLU A 34 1.91 16.58 -11.49
C GLU A 34 0.87 17.35 -12.28
N VAL A 35 0.15 18.20 -11.56
CA VAL A 35 -0.99 18.96 -12.07
C VAL A 35 -0.73 20.45 -11.89
N PHE A 36 -1.06 21.23 -12.93
CA PHE A 36 -1.00 22.68 -12.83
C PHE A 36 -1.92 23.20 -11.72
N THR A 37 -1.40 24.07 -10.87
CA THR A 37 -2.10 24.64 -9.73
C THR A 37 -1.87 26.15 -9.72
N PRO A 38 -2.89 26.97 -9.97
CA PRO A 38 -2.72 28.43 -10.06
C PRO A 38 -2.51 29.12 -8.70
N PHE A 39 -2.79 28.44 -7.58
CA PHE A 39 -2.70 29.02 -6.24
C PHE A 39 -1.78 28.18 -5.35
N LYS A 40 -0.77 28.82 -4.74
CA LYS A 40 0.16 28.16 -3.81
C LYS A 40 -0.61 27.56 -2.62
N GLY A 41 -0.33 26.30 -2.32
CA GLY A 41 -0.89 25.57 -1.17
C GLY A 41 -2.30 25.01 -1.36
N ARG A 42 -2.93 25.15 -2.54
CA ARG A 42 -4.22 24.52 -2.81
C ARG A 42 -4.03 23.22 -3.57
N ILE A 43 -4.38 22.08 -2.96
CA ILE A 43 -4.37 20.79 -3.65
C ILE A 43 -5.51 20.76 -4.69
N PRO A 44 -5.23 20.41 -5.96
CA PRO A 44 -6.27 20.22 -6.97
C PRO A 44 -7.29 19.15 -6.56
N GLU A 45 -8.57 19.38 -6.84
CA GLU A 45 -9.59 18.36 -6.58
C GLU A 45 -9.65 17.35 -7.73
N ALA A 46 -9.27 16.10 -7.44
CA ALA A 46 -9.23 15.02 -8.42
C ALA A 46 -10.60 14.69 -9.03
N SER A 47 -11.69 14.95 -8.31
CA SER A 47 -13.07 14.79 -8.80
C SER A 47 -13.42 15.76 -9.92
N THR A 48 -12.90 16.99 -9.89
CA THR A 48 -13.21 18.04 -10.89
C THR A 48 -12.20 18.09 -12.02
N ALA A 49 -10.94 17.68 -11.76
CA ALA A 49 -9.83 17.66 -12.71
C ALA A 49 -9.74 18.95 -13.55
N SER A 50 -9.81 20.09 -12.85
CA SER A 50 -10.02 21.39 -13.49
C SER A 50 -8.83 21.88 -14.30
N TYR A 51 -7.62 21.47 -13.93
CA TYR A 51 -6.38 21.97 -14.50
C TYR A 51 -5.64 20.91 -15.31
N PRO A 52 -4.71 21.31 -16.20
CA PRO A 52 -3.93 20.36 -16.98
C PRO A 52 -3.02 19.50 -16.11
N VAL A 53 -2.87 18.22 -16.49
CA VAL A 53 -1.74 17.39 -16.08
C VAL A 53 -0.50 17.92 -16.79
N ILE A 54 0.50 18.35 -16.03
CA ILE A 54 1.72 18.98 -16.56
C ILE A 54 2.87 17.99 -16.71
N SER A 55 2.87 16.91 -15.93
CA SER A 55 3.79 15.79 -16.19
C SER A 55 3.29 14.49 -15.57
N VAL A 56 3.76 13.37 -16.13
CA VAL A 56 3.53 12.01 -15.62
C VAL A 56 4.87 11.28 -15.66
N ALA A 57 5.38 10.84 -14.52
CA ALA A 57 6.61 10.08 -14.45
C ALA A 57 6.35 8.59 -14.26
N PHE A 58 7.29 7.79 -14.76
CA PHE A 58 7.28 6.34 -14.67
C PHE A 58 8.63 5.80 -14.26
N SER A 59 8.62 4.79 -13.39
CA SER A 59 9.80 3.99 -13.05
C SER A 59 9.43 2.52 -13.01
N SER A 60 10.11 1.68 -13.79
CA SER A 60 9.85 0.24 -13.87
C SER A 60 10.93 -0.60 -13.21
N ASP A 61 10.56 -1.81 -12.78
CA ASP A 61 11.51 -2.80 -12.25
C ASP A 61 12.47 -3.38 -13.30
N GLU A 62 12.21 -3.13 -14.59
CA GLU A 62 13.09 -3.46 -15.72
C GLU A 62 14.19 -2.40 -15.95
N GLY A 63 14.24 -1.35 -15.12
CA GLY A 63 15.22 -0.27 -15.20
C GLY A 63 14.86 0.85 -16.18
N TRP A 64 13.70 0.76 -16.85
CA TRP A 64 13.17 1.84 -17.68
C TRP A 64 12.57 2.94 -16.81
N ARG A 65 12.99 4.19 -17.08
CA ARG A 65 12.45 5.43 -16.51
C ARG A 65 11.99 6.33 -17.63
N ALA A 66 10.82 6.93 -17.47
CA ALA A 66 10.33 7.91 -18.42
C ALA A 66 9.55 9.01 -17.74
N ILE A 67 9.45 10.14 -18.42
CA ILE A 67 8.56 11.23 -18.04
C ILE A 67 7.94 11.84 -19.27
N PHE A 68 6.62 12.04 -19.19
CA PHE A 68 5.84 12.76 -20.19
C PHE A 68 5.57 14.16 -19.65
N VAL A 69 5.90 15.19 -20.41
CA VAL A 69 5.78 16.59 -19.96
C VAL A 69 4.95 17.39 -20.95
N LEU A 70 3.96 18.14 -20.45
CA LEU A 70 3.19 19.07 -21.26
C LEU A 70 4.00 20.34 -21.51
N ALA A 71 4.18 20.71 -22.78
CA ALA A 71 4.82 21.95 -23.18
C ALA A 71 3.99 23.15 -22.70
N ARG A 72 4.63 24.06 -21.95
CA ARG A 72 4.00 25.26 -21.40
C ARG A 72 4.80 26.50 -21.81
N SER A 73 4.10 27.50 -22.32
CA SER A 73 4.74 28.77 -22.69
C SER A 73 5.26 29.51 -21.45
N GLY A 74 6.48 30.03 -21.52
CA GLY A 74 7.07 30.85 -20.45
C GLY A 74 7.70 30.07 -19.30
N VAL A 75 7.80 28.74 -19.38
CA VAL A 75 8.53 27.95 -18.38
C VAL A 75 10.03 27.97 -18.69
N PRO A 76 10.90 28.40 -17.75
CA PRO A 76 12.34 28.42 -17.96
C PRO A 76 12.91 27.01 -18.19
N MET A 77 13.78 26.88 -19.21
CA MET A 77 14.53 25.64 -19.50
C MET A 77 15.93 25.68 -18.89
N GLU A 78 15.99 25.95 -17.58
CA GLU A 78 17.24 26.05 -16.85
C GLU A 78 17.76 24.67 -16.44
N PRO A 79 19.08 24.43 -16.45
CA PRO A 79 19.65 23.16 -15.98
C PRO A 79 19.16 22.81 -14.58
N PRO A 80 18.90 21.52 -14.30
CA PRO A 80 18.46 21.10 -12.97
C PRO A 80 19.59 21.30 -11.95
N ARG A 81 19.23 21.45 -10.67
CA ARG A 81 20.21 21.62 -9.57
C ARG A 81 21.16 20.43 -9.45
N GLU A 82 20.65 19.24 -9.77
CA GLU A 82 21.38 17.98 -9.81
C GLU A 82 21.11 17.27 -11.14
N PRO A 83 22.07 16.48 -11.66
CA PRO A 83 21.91 15.80 -12.95
C PRO A 83 20.71 14.85 -12.97
N LEU A 84 20.06 14.77 -14.14
CA LEU A 84 19.01 13.78 -14.38
C LEU A 84 19.63 12.39 -14.57
N PRO A 85 18.88 11.30 -14.31
CA PRO A 85 19.35 9.96 -14.60
C PRO A 85 19.69 9.78 -16.09
N ASP A 86 20.87 9.22 -16.40
CA ASP A 86 21.32 9.00 -17.80
C ASP A 86 20.35 8.13 -18.62
N SER A 87 19.57 7.27 -17.96
CA SER A 87 18.60 6.36 -18.57
C SER A 87 17.19 6.94 -18.71
N LEU A 88 16.99 8.22 -18.36
CA LEU A 88 15.67 8.84 -18.37
C LEU A 88 15.21 9.16 -19.81
N HIS A 89 14.08 8.59 -20.20
CA HIS A 89 13.39 8.95 -21.42
C HIS A 89 12.45 10.14 -21.18
N VAL A 90 12.72 11.28 -21.80
CA VAL A 90 11.88 12.48 -21.72
C VAL A 90 11.09 12.62 -23.01
N GLU A 91 9.77 12.65 -22.91
CA GLU A 91 8.87 12.92 -24.04
C GLU A 91 8.04 14.17 -23.76
N ILE A 92 8.00 15.09 -24.73
CA ILE A 92 7.36 16.39 -24.60
C ILE A 92 6.13 16.41 -25.51
N PHE A 93 4.98 16.76 -24.94
CA PHE A 93 3.70 16.83 -25.63
C PHE A 93 3.24 18.27 -25.73
N ASP A 94 2.76 18.70 -26.90
CA ASP A 94 2.07 19.97 -27.11
C ASP A 94 0.56 19.88 -26.83
N ASP A 95 0.02 18.65 -26.81
CA ASP A 95 -1.38 18.33 -26.53
C ASP A 95 -1.51 17.44 -25.29
N GLU A 96 -2.32 17.89 -24.33
CA GLU A 96 -2.58 17.13 -23.09
C GLU A 96 -3.31 15.82 -23.38
N ARG A 97 -4.18 15.78 -24.38
CA ARG A 97 -4.90 14.56 -24.74
C ARG A 97 -3.93 13.48 -25.24
N ALA A 98 -2.95 13.83 -26.05
CA ALA A 98 -1.87 12.92 -26.47
C ALA A 98 -1.06 12.40 -25.27
N LEU A 99 -0.67 13.27 -24.34
CA LEU A 99 0.03 12.89 -23.11
C LEU A 99 -0.75 11.85 -22.29
N LEU A 100 -2.06 12.05 -22.12
CA LEU A 100 -2.91 11.11 -21.37
C LEU A 100 -3.10 9.77 -22.10
N LEU A 101 -3.29 9.79 -23.44
CA LEU A 101 -3.40 8.56 -24.22
C LEU A 101 -2.13 7.71 -24.13
N GLU A 102 -0.97 8.35 -24.17
CA GLU A 102 0.31 7.65 -24.04
C GLU A 102 0.52 7.14 -22.60
N THR A 103 0.13 7.92 -21.59
CA THR A 103 0.07 7.48 -20.18
C THR A 103 -0.76 6.21 -20.03
N PHE A 104 -1.96 6.18 -20.63
CA PHE A 104 -2.85 5.03 -20.61
C PHE A 104 -2.28 3.82 -21.35
N ARG A 105 -1.55 4.05 -22.46
CA ARG A 105 -0.83 2.99 -23.16
C ARG A 105 0.20 2.34 -22.23
N ILE A 106 0.96 3.12 -21.45
CA ILE A 106 1.92 2.56 -20.48
C ILE A 106 1.18 1.78 -19.39
N ILE A 107 0.16 2.35 -18.75
CA ILE A 107 -0.63 1.69 -17.69
C ILE A 107 -1.20 0.34 -18.18
N ALA A 108 -1.71 0.27 -19.41
CA ALA A 108 -2.29 -0.95 -19.97
C ALA A 108 -1.25 -2.06 -20.27
N ASN A 109 0.04 -1.74 -20.34
CA ASN A 109 1.11 -2.68 -20.68
C ASN A 109 1.82 -3.31 -19.47
N TYR A 110 1.49 -2.88 -18.25
CA TYR A 110 2.08 -3.43 -17.02
C TYR A 110 1.04 -4.21 -16.19
N PRO A 111 1.38 -5.43 -15.73
CA PRO A 111 0.45 -6.23 -14.93
C PRO A 111 0.31 -5.71 -13.50
N ILE A 112 1.29 -4.94 -13.00
CA ILE A 112 1.19 -4.21 -11.73
C ILE A 112 1.53 -2.75 -11.99
N VAL A 113 0.62 -1.87 -11.57
CA VAL A 113 0.85 -0.43 -11.50
C VAL A 113 0.90 -0.02 -10.04
N LEU A 114 1.97 0.69 -9.66
CA LEU A 114 2.20 1.20 -8.32
C LEU A 114 1.96 2.70 -8.31
N SER A 115 1.36 3.20 -7.24
CA SER A 115 1.35 4.64 -6.96
C SER A 115 1.47 4.88 -5.47
N PHE A 116 1.63 6.13 -5.07
CA PHE A 116 1.54 6.54 -3.69
C PHE A 116 0.39 7.53 -3.53
N ASN A 117 -0.72 7.09 -2.92
CA ASN A 117 -1.97 7.86 -2.79
C ASN A 117 -2.78 8.01 -4.10
N GLY A 118 -2.52 7.16 -5.11
CA GLY A 118 -3.22 7.25 -6.40
C GLY A 118 -4.68 6.82 -6.39
N ASP A 119 -5.15 6.07 -5.37
CA ASP A 119 -6.60 5.82 -5.21
C ASP A 119 -7.37 7.12 -4.98
N ASN A 120 -6.75 8.07 -4.26
CA ASN A 120 -7.40 9.30 -3.82
C ASN A 120 -7.10 10.49 -4.74
N PHE A 121 -5.99 10.45 -5.50
CA PHE A 121 -5.56 11.57 -6.34
C PHE A 121 -5.29 11.17 -7.79
N ASP A 122 -4.16 10.53 -8.08
CA ASP A 122 -3.64 10.34 -9.43
C ASP A 122 -4.64 9.74 -10.40
N PHE A 123 -5.23 8.60 -10.04
CA PHE A 123 -6.08 7.85 -10.97
C PHE A 123 -7.47 8.46 -11.13
N PRO A 124 -8.15 8.92 -10.06
CA PRO A 124 -9.33 9.75 -10.22
C PRO A 124 -9.06 11.00 -11.08
N TYR A 125 -7.91 11.67 -10.90
CA TYR A 125 -7.55 12.85 -11.66
C TYR A 125 -7.38 12.53 -13.14
N LEU A 126 -6.55 11.54 -13.48
CA LEU A 126 -6.32 11.09 -14.86
C LEU A 126 -7.63 10.68 -15.55
N TYR A 127 -8.47 9.90 -14.87
CA TYR A 127 -9.76 9.46 -15.41
C TYR A 127 -10.68 10.65 -15.70
N ASN A 128 -10.89 11.54 -14.71
CA ASN A 128 -11.80 12.68 -14.86
C ASN A 128 -11.26 13.69 -15.89
N ARG A 129 -9.94 13.90 -15.93
CA ARG A 129 -9.29 14.78 -16.92
C ARG A 129 -9.47 14.24 -18.34
N ALA A 130 -9.23 12.95 -18.53
CA ALA A 130 -9.43 12.29 -19.82
C ALA A 130 -10.87 12.40 -20.32
N VAL A 131 -11.85 12.17 -19.45
CA VAL A 131 -13.28 12.35 -19.78
C VAL A 131 -13.57 13.80 -20.17
N LYS A 132 -13.03 14.78 -19.43
CA LYS A 132 -13.22 16.22 -19.70
C LYS A 132 -12.61 16.66 -21.04
N LEU A 133 -11.49 16.05 -21.44
CA LEU A 133 -10.83 16.29 -22.73
C LEU A 133 -11.47 15.49 -23.88
N GLY A 134 -12.55 14.76 -23.64
CA GLY A 134 -13.27 14.01 -24.66
C GLY A 134 -12.57 12.71 -25.10
N ILE A 135 -11.66 12.17 -24.29
CA ILE A 135 -11.11 10.83 -24.53
C ILE A 135 -12.24 9.80 -24.34
N PRO A 136 -12.52 8.94 -25.34
CA PRO A 136 -13.56 7.91 -25.18
C PRO A 136 -13.18 6.94 -24.06
N ARG A 137 -14.15 6.55 -23.24
CA ARG A 137 -13.92 5.74 -22.03
C ARG A 137 -13.24 4.40 -22.30
N ASP A 138 -13.42 3.83 -23.48
CA ASP A 138 -12.77 2.57 -23.89
C ASP A 138 -11.24 2.66 -23.99
N TYR A 139 -10.70 3.89 -24.13
CA TYR A 139 -9.25 4.14 -24.12
C TYR A 139 -8.70 4.44 -22.72
N ILE A 140 -9.56 4.51 -21.69
CA ILE A 140 -9.15 4.81 -20.32
C ILE A 140 -9.07 3.48 -19.54
N PRO A 141 -7.88 2.95 -19.26
CA PRO A 141 -7.70 1.64 -18.62
C PRO A 141 -7.94 1.69 -17.10
N LEU A 142 -8.62 2.70 -16.58
CA LEU A 142 -8.88 2.90 -15.15
C LEU A 142 -10.35 2.61 -14.84
N ARG A 143 -10.61 1.83 -13.78
CA ARG A 143 -11.97 1.43 -13.38
C ARG A 143 -12.18 1.63 -11.89
N ALA A 144 -13.31 2.20 -11.51
CA ALA A 144 -13.70 2.25 -10.10
C ALA A 144 -14.15 0.85 -9.63
N ARG A 145 -13.68 0.43 -8.46
CA ARG A 145 -14.09 -0.82 -7.79
C ARG A 145 -14.39 -0.51 -6.33
N GLY A 146 -15.66 -0.22 -6.04
CA GLY A 146 -16.06 0.22 -4.70
C GLY A 146 -15.48 1.59 -4.38
N ASP A 147 -14.54 1.64 -3.45
CA ASP A 147 -13.89 2.84 -2.92
C ASP A 147 -12.46 3.08 -3.42
N TYR A 148 -11.97 2.27 -4.36
CA TYR A 148 -10.65 2.43 -4.97
C TYR A 148 -10.68 2.35 -6.50
N ILE A 149 -9.57 2.70 -7.15
CA ILE A 149 -9.40 2.59 -8.59
C ILE A 149 -8.51 1.38 -8.89
N THR A 150 -8.89 0.59 -9.90
CA THR A 150 -8.10 -0.52 -10.43
C THR A 150 -7.77 -0.27 -11.90
N VAL A 151 -6.89 -1.08 -12.47
CA VAL A 151 -6.52 -1.04 -13.89
C VAL A 151 -7.18 -2.18 -14.66
N THR A 152 -7.47 -1.97 -15.94
CA THR A 152 -8.23 -2.93 -16.75
C THR A 152 -7.45 -4.22 -17.03
N TYR A 153 -6.13 -4.13 -17.22
CA TYR A 153 -5.27 -5.23 -17.68
C TYR A 153 -4.20 -5.61 -16.65
N GLY A 154 -4.54 -5.55 -15.36
CA GLY A 154 -3.60 -5.83 -14.28
C GLY A 154 -4.17 -5.53 -12.90
N PHE A 155 -3.29 -5.17 -11.97
CA PHE A 155 -3.67 -4.75 -10.63
C PHE A 155 -3.02 -3.44 -10.27
N HIS A 156 -3.71 -2.66 -9.45
CA HIS A 156 -3.15 -1.44 -8.86
C HIS A 156 -2.84 -1.63 -7.38
N ILE A 157 -1.60 -1.32 -7.01
CA ILE A 157 -1.17 -1.24 -5.62
C ILE A 157 -0.95 0.22 -5.25
N ASP A 158 -1.86 0.76 -4.43
CA ASP A 158 -1.62 2.02 -3.73
C ASP A 158 -0.76 1.77 -2.49
N LEU A 159 0.50 2.18 -2.55
CA LEU A 159 1.45 2.00 -1.45
C LEU A 159 1.11 2.84 -0.22
N TYR A 160 0.45 3.99 -0.39
CA TYR A 160 -0.03 4.77 0.75
C TYR A 160 -1.01 3.95 1.60
N LYS A 161 -1.96 3.25 0.95
CA LYS A 161 -2.91 2.38 1.64
C LYS A 161 -2.20 1.23 2.35
N PHE A 162 -1.24 0.58 1.68
CA PHE A 162 -0.50 -0.54 2.24
C PHE A 162 0.33 -0.15 3.47
N PHE A 163 1.14 0.90 3.37
CA PHE A 163 1.97 1.37 4.49
C PHE A 163 1.14 1.99 5.62
N SER A 164 -0.09 2.42 5.35
CA SER A 164 -1.04 2.90 6.38
C SER A 164 -1.68 1.78 7.21
N ILE A 165 -1.53 0.52 6.82
CA ILE A 165 -2.05 -0.62 7.58
C ILE A 165 -1.25 -0.75 8.88
N LYS A 166 -1.93 -0.69 10.02
CA LYS A 166 -1.27 -0.65 11.34
C LYS A 166 -0.43 -1.89 11.63
N ALA A 167 -0.87 -3.05 11.17
CA ALA A 167 -0.10 -4.28 11.31
C ALA A 167 1.20 -4.26 10.48
N ILE A 168 1.17 -3.63 9.29
CA ILE A 168 2.36 -3.46 8.45
C ILE A 168 3.35 -2.49 9.13
N GLN A 169 2.86 -1.33 9.54
CA GLN A 169 3.66 -0.33 10.26
C GLN A 169 4.33 -0.93 11.52
N THR A 170 3.54 -1.59 12.38
CA THR A 170 4.01 -2.07 13.68
C THR A 170 4.83 -3.36 13.58
N TYR A 171 4.32 -4.39 12.90
CA TYR A 171 4.91 -5.73 12.98
C TYR A 171 5.90 -6.00 11.85
N ALA A 172 5.62 -5.53 10.62
CA ALA A 172 6.53 -5.76 9.50
C ALA A 172 7.70 -4.77 9.52
N PHE A 173 7.45 -3.51 9.91
CA PHE A 173 8.45 -2.44 9.89
C PHE A 173 8.78 -1.85 11.26
N GLY A 174 8.33 -2.44 12.36
CA GLY A 174 8.79 -2.07 13.72
C GLY A 174 8.51 -0.61 14.12
N ASN A 175 7.49 0.04 13.55
CA ASN A 175 7.22 1.48 13.67
C ASN A 175 8.37 2.38 13.18
N ALA A 176 9.12 1.96 12.15
CA ALA A 176 10.20 2.74 11.55
C ALA A 176 9.76 4.13 11.05
N TYR A 177 8.50 4.25 10.59
CA TYR A 177 7.89 5.52 10.17
C TYR A 177 6.66 5.83 11.04
N ARG A 178 6.45 7.12 11.33
CA ARG A 178 5.28 7.62 12.08
C ARG A 178 4.23 8.27 11.17
N GLU A 179 4.71 9.03 10.20
CA GLU A 179 3.91 9.67 9.16
C GLU A 179 3.83 8.78 7.92
N PHE A 180 2.79 8.99 7.11
CA PHE A 180 2.49 8.15 5.94
C PHE A 180 2.73 8.87 4.61
N THR A 181 3.46 9.99 4.61
CA THR A 181 3.87 10.65 3.37
C THR A 181 4.91 9.82 2.65
N LEU A 182 5.02 9.98 1.33
CA LEU A 182 6.05 9.28 0.54
C LEU A 182 7.45 9.56 1.10
N ASP A 183 7.75 10.82 1.44
CA ASP A 183 9.04 11.21 2.01
C ASP A 183 9.33 10.53 3.35
N ALA A 184 8.37 10.53 4.27
CA ALA A 184 8.56 9.93 5.59
C ALA A 184 8.80 8.41 5.51
N VAL A 185 8.05 7.71 4.65
CA VAL A 185 8.20 6.26 4.47
C VAL A 185 9.48 5.93 3.71
N ALA A 186 9.80 6.67 2.65
CA ALA A 186 11.03 6.49 1.87
C ALA A 186 12.27 6.79 2.71
N SER A 187 12.28 7.87 3.50
CA SER A 187 13.40 8.19 4.39
C SER A 187 13.61 7.09 5.43
N ALA A 188 12.54 6.63 6.07
CA ALA A 188 12.63 5.61 7.11
C ALA A 188 13.07 4.22 6.59
N LEU A 189 12.62 3.82 5.40
CA LEU A 189 12.85 2.46 4.87
C LEU A 189 14.00 2.38 3.87
N LEU A 190 14.30 3.46 3.14
CA LEU A 190 15.31 3.51 2.08
C LEU A 190 16.49 4.42 2.44
N GLY A 191 16.35 5.32 3.41
CA GLY A 191 17.33 6.38 3.67
C GLY A 191 17.36 7.45 2.56
N GLU A 192 16.29 7.55 1.77
CA GLU A 192 16.18 8.43 0.61
C GLU A 192 15.05 9.44 0.78
N HIS A 193 15.28 10.69 0.38
CA HIS A 193 14.31 11.79 0.49
C HIS A 193 13.75 12.23 -0.87
N LYS A 194 12.56 12.84 -0.86
CA LYS A 194 12.00 13.59 -2.01
C LYS A 194 12.90 14.78 -2.35
N VAL A 195 12.71 15.35 -3.54
CA VAL A 195 13.32 16.63 -3.89
C VAL A 195 12.69 17.75 -3.08
N GLU A 196 13.50 18.54 -2.38
CA GLU A 196 13.02 19.74 -1.69
C GLU A 196 12.66 20.84 -2.67
N VAL A 197 11.46 21.41 -2.52
CA VAL A 197 10.95 22.49 -3.38
C VAL A 197 10.43 23.64 -2.52
N GLU A 198 10.94 24.85 -2.77
CA GLU A 198 10.57 26.07 -2.03
C GLU A 198 9.32 26.78 -2.62
N SER A 199 9.03 26.52 -3.89
CA SER A 199 7.94 27.10 -4.68
C SER A 199 6.78 26.11 -4.91
N THR A 200 5.75 26.53 -5.63
CA THR A 200 4.70 25.61 -6.10
C THR A 200 5.27 24.76 -7.23
N VAL A 201 4.91 23.48 -7.32
CA VAL A 201 5.35 22.59 -8.41
C VAL A 201 5.07 23.18 -9.81
N SER A 202 3.99 23.94 -9.94
CA SER A 202 3.62 24.61 -11.19
C SER A 202 4.61 25.69 -11.67
N ASP A 203 5.37 26.28 -10.75
CA ASP A 203 6.34 27.35 -11.01
C ASP A 203 7.76 26.80 -11.21
N LEU A 204 7.95 25.49 -11.11
CA LEU A 204 9.27 24.89 -11.29
C LEU A 204 9.77 25.06 -12.74
N PRO A 205 11.07 25.35 -12.94
CA PRO A 205 11.72 25.24 -14.23
C PRO A 205 11.56 23.84 -14.82
N PHE A 206 11.62 23.75 -16.15
CA PHE A 206 11.32 22.54 -16.91
C PHE A 206 12.10 21.30 -16.42
N PHE A 207 13.42 21.40 -16.28
CA PHE A 207 14.24 20.27 -15.85
C PHE A 207 14.12 19.96 -14.35
N GLU A 208 13.74 20.94 -13.53
CA GLU A 208 13.52 20.74 -12.10
C GLU A 208 12.18 20.03 -11.83
N LEU A 209 11.13 20.37 -12.59
CA LEU A 209 9.87 19.61 -12.60
C LEU A 209 10.12 18.14 -12.98
N ILE A 210 10.96 17.92 -14.00
CA ILE A 210 11.31 16.57 -14.42
C ILE A 210 12.00 15.81 -13.29
N ARG A 211 13.01 16.41 -12.67
CA ARG A 211 13.75 15.81 -11.56
C ARG A 211 12.84 15.47 -10.39
N TYR A 212 11.94 16.39 -10.03
CA TYR A 212 10.99 16.23 -8.94
C TYR A 212 10.05 15.04 -9.17
N ASN A 213 9.34 15.02 -10.31
CA ASN A 213 8.33 13.98 -10.56
C ASN A 213 8.98 12.60 -10.78
N VAL A 214 10.10 12.52 -11.51
CA VAL A 214 10.85 11.26 -11.66
C VAL A 214 11.31 10.71 -10.33
N ARG A 215 11.75 11.57 -9.40
CA ARG A 215 12.15 11.15 -8.05
C ARG A 215 11.00 10.46 -7.33
N ASP A 216 9.79 10.99 -7.42
CA ASP A 216 8.63 10.45 -6.70
C ASP A 216 8.20 9.09 -7.24
N ALA A 217 8.18 8.93 -8.57
CA ALA A 217 7.98 7.63 -9.21
C ALA A 217 9.09 6.62 -8.83
N ASP A 218 10.36 7.05 -8.81
CA ASP A 218 11.51 6.21 -8.44
C ASP A 218 11.41 5.75 -6.97
N LEU A 219 11.11 6.65 -6.03
CA LEU A 219 10.93 6.30 -4.62
C LEU A 219 9.77 5.32 -4.45
N THR A 220 8.66 5.55 -5.14
CA THR A 220 7.49 4.66 -5.15
C THR A 220 7.87 3.25 -5.63
N LEU A 221 8.63 3.12 -6.73
CA LEU A 221 9.12 1.82 -7.19
C LEU A 221 10.07 1.17 -6.17
N LYS A 222 11.03 1.95 -5.64
CA LYS A 222 12.04 1.45 -4.69
C LYS A 222 11.42 0.91 -3.41
N LEU A 223 10.31 1.49 -2.93
CA LEU A 223 9.54 0.97 -1.80
C LEU A 223 9.01 -0.47 -2.04
N THR A 224 8.91 -0.94 -3.28
CA THR A 224 8.55 -2.33 -3.58
C THR A 224 9.74 -3.23 -3.89
N SER A 225 10.92 -2.65 -4.12
CA SER A 225 12.08 -3.34 -4.68
C SER A 225 13.24 -3.51 -3.68
N PHE A 226 13.26 -2.72 -2.60
CA PHE A 226 14.29 -2.80 -1.57
C PHE A 226 14.32 -4.17 -0.86
N ASN A 227 15.48 -4.51 -0.30
CA ASN A 227 15.72 -5.78 0.39
C ASN A 227 15.26 -7.01 -0.41
N ASN A 228 15.55 -7.02 -1.72
CA ASN A 228 15.20 -8.10 -2.66
C ASN A 228 13.69 -8.34 -2.73
N ASP A 229 12.94 -7.29 -3.09
CA ASP A 229 11.48 -7.29 -3.22
C ASP A 229 10.72 -7.64 -1.92
N LEU A 230 11.20 -7.17 -0.77
CA LEU A 230 10.64 -7.51 0.55
C LEU A 230 9.13 -7.22 0.63
N VAL A 231 8.71 -6.02 0.19
CA VAL A 231 7.31 -5.60 0.26
C VAL A 231 6.42 -6.44 -0.64
N LEU A 232 6.84 -6.70 -1.88
CA LEU A 232 6.06 -7.53 -2.81
C LEU A 232 5.96 -8.97 -2.31
N THR A 233 7.06 -9.51 -1.77
CA THR A 233 7.10 -10.82 -1.11
C THR A 233 6.11 -10.89 0.04
N LEU A 234 6.09 -9.87 0.90
CA LEU A 234 5.17 -9.77 2.03
C LEU A 234 3.70 -9.75 1.57
N ILE A 235 3.37 -8.93 0.56
CA ILE A 235 2.02 -8.85 -0.01
C ILE A 235 1.58 -10.23 -0.53
N ILE A 236 2.42 -10.92 -1.28
CA ILE A 236 2.11 -12.24 -1.85
C ILE A 236 1.90 -13.29 -0.73
N LEU A 237 2.74 -13.28 0.31
CA LEU A 237 2.57 -14.18 1.45
C LEU A 237 1.25 -13.89 2.20
N LEU A 238 0.92 -12.62 2.40
CA LEU A 238 -0.36 -12.22 3.01
C LEU A 238 -1.55 -12.65 2.16
N MET A 239 -1.50 -12.55 0.83
CA MET A 239 -2.53 -13.11 -0.07
C MET A 239 -2.68 -14.63 0.13
N ARG A 240 -1.56 -15.36 0.16
CA ARG A 240 -1.57 -16.82 0.32
C ARG A 240 -2.15 -17.25 1.67
N ILE A 241 -1.84 -16.54 2.75
CA ILE A 241 -2.33 -16.82 4.10
C ILE A 241 -3.81 -16.44 4.22
N SER A 242 -4.16 -15.20 3.87
CA SER A 242 -5.50 -14.65 4.05
C SER A 242 -6.53 -15.14 3.03
N LYS A 243 -6.07 -15.72 1.91
CA LYS A 243 -6.90 -16.10 0.76
C LYS A 243 -7.63 -14.91 0.11
N LEU A 244 -7.12 -13.70 0.31
CA LEU A 244 -7.61 -12.48 -0.31
C LEU A 244 -6.83 -12.18 -1.61
N PRO A 245 -7.48 -11.56 -2.60
CA PRO A 245 -6.80 -11.05 -3.77
C PRO A 245 -5.89 -9.87 -3.42
N LEU A 246 -4.96 -9.57 -4.32
CA LEU A 246 -3.88 -8.61 -4.13
C LEU A 246 -4.38 -7.23 -3.68
N GLU A 247 -5.35 -6.67 -4.40
CA GLU A 247 -5.87 -5.33 -4.13
C GLU A 247 -6.63 -5.23 -2.81
N ASP A 248 -7.23 -6.34 -2.34
CA ASP A 248 -7.93 -6.37 -1.06
C ASP A 248 -6.93 -6.48 0.10
N VAL A 249 -5.85 -7.26 -0.06
CA VAL A 249 -4.77 -7.36 0.94
C VAL A 249 -4.11 -6.00 1.17
N THR A 250 -3.81 -5.26 0.11
CA THR A 250 -3.09 -3.99 0.19
C THR A 250 -3.95 -2.82 0.71
N ARG A 251 -5.27 -3.03 0.88
CA ARG A 251 -6.23 -1.99 1.29
C ARG A 251 -7.01 -2.31 2.56
N SER A 252 -6.90 -3.52 3.10
CA SER A 252 -7.66 -3.95 4.27
C SER A 252 -6.80 -4.13 5.52
N GLN A 253 -7.42 -3.94 6.69
CA GLN A 253 -6.75 -4.17 7.98
C GLN A 253 -6.64 -5.67 8.29
N VAL A 254 -5.73 -6.02 9.20
CA VAL A 254 -5.44 -7.41 9.61
C VAL A 254 -6.68 -8.23 10.00
N SER A 255 -7.72 -7.58 10.54
CA SER A 255 -8.98 -8.25 10.90
C SER A 255 -9.70 -8.83 9.68
N ALA A 256 -9.65 -8.18 8.52
CA ALA A 256 -10.22 -8.68 7.28
C ALA A 256 -9.44 -9.89 6.76
N TRP A 257 -8.10 -9.85 6.87
CA TRP A 257 -7.22 -10.96 6.49
C TRP A 257 -7.52 -12.22 7.30
N ILE A 258 -7.60 -12.07 8.62
CA ILE A 258 -7.94 -13.16 9.54
C ILE A 258 -9.36 -13.67 9.24
N LYS A 259 -10.34 -12.77 9.09
CA LYS A 259 -11.73 -13.14 8.78
C LYS A 259 -11.82 -13.98 7.50
N SER A 260 -11.13 -13.57 6.44
CA SER A 260 -11.11 -14.29 5.16
C SER A 260 -10.50 -15.69 5.31
N LEU A 261 -9.37 -15.81 6.01
CA LEU A 261 -8.77 -17.11 6.32
C LEU A 261 -9.74 -18.02 7.08
N PHE A 262 -10.40 -17.50 8.11
CA PHE A 262 -11.38 -18.27 8.87
C PHE A 262 -12.54 -18.73 7.98
N TYR A 263 -13.10 -17.83 7.16
CA TYR A 263 -14.19 -18.17 6.24
C TYR A 263 -13.77 -19.26 5.26
N TRP A 264 -12.55 -19.18 4.73
CA TRP A 264 -12.00 -20.18 3.83
C TRP A 264 -11.86 -21.56 4.50
N GLU A 265 -11.31 -21.62 5.72
CA GLU A 265 -11.21 -22.89 6.46
C GLU A 265 -12.57 -23.48 6.84
N HIS A 266 -13.58 -22.64 7.16
CA HIS A 266 -14.94 -23.11 7.42
C HIS A 266 -15.52 -23.81 6.20
N ARG A 267 -15.47 -23.15 5.03
CA ARG A 267 -16.03 -23.72 3.80
C ARG A 267 -15.31 -24.98 3.37
N ARG A 268 -13.99 -25.02 3.52
CA ARG A 268 -13.21 -26.23 3.24
C ARG A 268 -13.63 -27.41 4.12
N ARG A 269 -13.93 -27.17 5.40
CA ARG A 269 -14.34 -28.22 6.35
C ARG A 269 -15.85 -28.53 6.29
N GLY A 270 -16.61 -27.87 5.41
CA GLY A 270 -18.06 -28.03 5.32
C GLY A 270 -18.82 -27.39 6.49
N TYR A 271 -18.21 -26.47 7.22
CA TYR A 271 -18.84 -25.78 8.34
C TYR A 271 -19.67 -24.58 7.85
N LEU A 272 -20.81 -24.38 8.49
CA LEU A 272 -21.57 -23.14 8.34
C LEU A 272 -20.74 -21.99 8.93
N ILE A 273 -20.73 -20.84 8.24
CA ILE A 273 -20.15 -19.62 8.79
C ILE A 273 -21.25 -18.95 9.62
N PRO A 274 -21.11 -18.85 10.95
CA PRO A 274 -22.14 -18.25 11.79
C PRO A 274 -22.21 -16.74 11.60
N THR A 275 -23.40 -16.20 11.79
CA THR A 275 -23.63 -14.76 11.93
C THR A 275 -23.18 -14.27 13.30
N ARG A 276 -22.98 -12.96 13.42
CA ARG A 276 -22.61 -12.34 14.69
C ARG A 276 -23.69 -12.55 15.75
N GLU A 277 -24.96 -12.47 15.33
CA GLU A 277 -26.13 -12.61 16.18
C GLU A 277 -26.24 -14.03 16.75
N GLU A 278 -25.95 -15.06 15.95
CA GLU A 278 -25.95 -16.46 16.40
C GLU A 278 -24.87 -16.72 17.45
N ILE A 279 -23.65 -16.20 17.25
CA ILE A 279 -22.57 -16.32 18.25
C ILE A 279 -22.98 -15.68 19.58
N ILE A 280 -23.62 -14.50 19.54
CA ILE A 280 -24.08 -13.79 20.75
C ILE A 280 -25.20 -14.57 21.44
N ARG A 281 -26.16 -15.11 20.68
CA ARG A 281 -27.29 -15.88 21.23
C ARG A 281 -26.83 -17.16 21.92
N LEU A 282 -25.92 -17.91 21.32
CA LEU A 282 -25.44 -19.19 21.85
C LEU A 282 -24.61 -19.06 23.12
N LYS A 283 -23.83 -17.96 23.26
CA LYS A 283 -22.99 -17.73 24.44
C LYS A 283 -23.76 -17.22 25.66
N GLY A 284 -25.03 -16.84 25.50
CA GLY A 284 -25.80 -16.13 26.53
C GLY A 284 -25.22 -14.74 26.83
N ASP A 285 -25.95 -13.91 27.58
CA ASP A 285 -25.41 -12.63 28.06
C ASP A 285 -24.11 -12.91 28.83
N THR A 286 -23.00 -12.31 28.38
CA THR A 286 -21.68 -12.43 29.01
C THR A 286 -21.79 -12.07 30.49
N ARG A 287 -21.90 -13.08 31.37
CA ARG A 287 -21.74 -12.95 32.82
C ARG A 287 -20.26 -12.75 33.17
N SER A 288 -19.61 -11.78 32.57
CA SER A 288 -18.41 -11.18 33.14
C SER A 288 -18.89 -10.03 34.00
N ALA A 289 -18.77 -10.16 35.33
CA ALA A 289 -19.10 -9.11 36.27
C ALA A 289 -18.44 -7.80 35.81
N ALA A 290 -19.24 -6.88 35.29
CA ALA A 290 -18.82 -5.59 34.79
C ALA A 290 -18.48 -4.68 35.97
N LEU A 291 -17.33 -4.91 36.59
CA LEU A 291 -16.72 -3.97 37.51
C LEU A 291 -15.64 -3.21 36.74
N ILE A 292 -16.08 -2.19 36.00
CA ILE A 292 -15.41 -0.91 35.67
C ILE A 292 -16.14 -0.30 34.46
N LYS A 293 -16.71 0.89 34.66
CA LYS A 293 -17.49 1.66 33.66
C LYS A 293 -16.76 1.72 32.31
N GLY A 294 -17.33 1.06 31.29
CA GLY A 294 -16.96 1.22 29.88
C GLY A 294 -16.09 0.14 29.25
N LYS A 295 -15.58 -0.85 30.00
CA LYS A 295 -14.84 -1.99 29.44
C LYS A 295 -15.50 -3.32 29.81
N LYS A 296 -15.80 -4.14 28.81
CA LYS A 296 -16.45 -5.46 28.99
C LYS A 296 -15.51 -6.54 29.57
N TYR A 297 -14.20 -6.30 29.64
CA TYR A 297 -13.20 -7.27 30.10
C TYR A 297 -12.05 -6.60 30.88
N GLN A 298 -11.56 -7.28 31.92
CA GLN A 298 -10.37 -6.87 32.68
C GLN A 298 -9.12 -7.13 31.84
N GLY A 299 -8.26 -6.11 31.68
CA GLY A 299 -6.99 -6.23 30.96
C GLY A 299 -5.89 -6.93 31.77
N ALA A 300 -4.66 -6.91 31.25
CA ALA A 300 -3.50 -7.43 31.97
C ALA A 300 -3.25 -6.68 33.28
N LEU A 301 -2.77 -7.39 34.31
CA LEU A 301 -2.25 -6.79 35.54
C LEU A 301 -0.91 -6.10 35.23
N VAL A 302 -0.83 -4.81 35.51
CA VAL A 302 0.42 -4.05 35.46
C VAL A 302 0.88 -3.83 36.89
N LEU A 303 2.07 -4.33 37.23
CA LEU A 303 2.69 -4.10 38.53
C LEU A 303 3.54 -2.84 38.43
N ASP A 304 3.32 -1.88 39.33
CA ASP A 304 4.16 -0.69 39.42
C ASP A 304 5.50 -1.07 40.08
N PRO A 305 6.63 -0.93 39.37
CA PRO A 305 7.92 -1.19 39.97
C PRO A 305 8.26 -0.07 40.97
N PRO A 306 9.01 -0.36 42.05
CA PRO A 306 9.56 0.69 42.90
C PRO A 306 10.43 1.65 42.07
N SER A 307 10.36 2.95 42.37
CA SER A 307 11.18 3.95 41.70
C SER A 307 12.63 3.88 42.16
N GLY A 308 13.57 3.82 41.22
CA GLY A 308 15.00 3.78 41.54
C GLY A 308 15.88 3.53 40.32
N ILE A 309 17.19 3.44 40.54
CA ILE A 309 18.16 3.06 39.53
C ILE A 309 18.53 1.60 39.77
N TYR A 310 18.37 0.78 38.73
CA TYR A 310 18.65 -0.66 38.77
C TYR A 310 19.81 -0.98 37.82
N PHE A 311 20.73 -1.83 38.25
CA PHE A 311 21.86 -2.31 37.46
C PHE A 311 21.68 -3.81 37.18
N ASN A 312 22.22 -4.27 36.05
CA ASN A 312 22.20 -5.70 35.65
C ASN A 312 20.79 -6.31 35.56
N VAL A 313 19.87 -5.62 34.89
CA VAL A 313 18.48 -6.07 34.70
C VAL A 313 18.38 -7.09 33.57
N VAL A 314 17.70 -8.21 33.84
CA VAL A 314 17.35 -9.22 32.83
C VAL A 314 15.85 -9.16 32.57
N VAL A 315 15.47 -9.06 31.29
CA VAL A 315 14.06 -9.05 30.86
C VAL A 315 13.68 -10.45 30.38
N LEU A 316 12.57 -10.98 30.92
CA LEU A 316 11.96 -12.22 30.48
C LEU A 316 10.62 -11.89 29.82
N ASP A 317 10.40 -12.38 28.61
CA ASP A 317 9.15 -12.19 27.88
C ASP A 317 8.57 -13.54 27.42
N PHE A 318 7.25 -13.64 27.41
CA PHE A 318 6.55 -14.79 26.87
C PHE A 318 6.41 -14.64 25.35
N ALA A 319 7.11 -15.48 24.60
CA ALA A 319 6.97 -15.52 23.15
C ALA A 319 5.49 -15.75 22.74
N SER A 320 4.87 -14.74 22.13
CA SER A 320 3.48 -14.78 21.67
C SER A 320 2.48 -15.26 22.73
N LEU A 321 2.43 -14.57 23.89
CA LEU A 321 1.58 -14.93 25.04
C LEU A 321 0.13 -15.26 24.67
N TYR A 322 -0.62 -14.34 24.04
CA TYR A 322 -2.04 -14.56 23.74
C TYR A 322 -2.28 -15.67 22.71
N PRO A 323 -1.58 -15.74 21.55
CA PRO A 323 -1.68 -16.89 20.65
C PRO A 323 -1.39 -18.23 21.34
N SER A 324 -0.39 -18.27 22.24
CA SER A 324 -0.05 -19.47 23.00
C SER A 324 -1.15 -19.87 23.98
N ILE A 325 -1.79 -18.91 24.66
CA ILE A 325 -2.95 -19.15 25.53
C ILE A 325 -4.14 -19.68 24.72
N ILE A 326 -4.45 -19.06 23.58
CA ILE A 326 -5.53 -19.48 22.69
C ILE A 326 -5.35 -20.94 22.28
N LYS A 327 -4.14 -21.32 21.82
CA LYS A 327 -3.83 -22.70 21.45
C LYS A 327 -3.91 -23.66 22.65
N ARG A 328 -3.25 -23.31 23.76
CA ARG A 328 -3.12 -24.20 24.94
C ARG A 328 -4.47 -24.49 25.60
N TRP A 329 -5.35 -23.51 25.65
CA TRP A 329 -6.66 -23.61 26.30
C TRP A 329 -7.80 -23.82 25.31
N ASN A 330 -7.48 -24.08 24.03
CA ASN A 330 -8.45 -24.33 22.95
C ASN A 330 -9.56 -23.27 22.90
N LEU A 331 -9.17 -21.99 22.97
CA LEU A 331 -10.12 -20.88 22.99
C LEU A 331 -10.57 -20.57 21.57
N SER A 332 -11.84 -20.83 21.27
CA SER A 332 -12.46 -20.44 20.02
C SER A 332 -13.87 -19.87 20.24
N TYR A 333 -14.55 -19.49 19.17
CA TYR A 333 -15.86 -18.89 19.30
C TYR A 333 -16.97 -19.95 19.48
N GLU A 334 -16.76 -21.18 19.04
CA GLU A 334 -17.66 -22.34 19.18
C GLU A 334 -17.64 -23.00 20.57
#